data_AF-A0A967WST4-F1
#
_entry.id   AF-A0A967WST4-F1
#
_cell.length_a   1.000
_cell.length_b   1.000
_cell.length_c   1.000
_cell.angle_alpha   90.00
_cell.angle_beta   90.00
_cell.angle_gamma   90.00
#
_symmetry.space_group_name_H-M   'P 1'
#
loop_
_entity.id
_entity.type
_entity.pdbx_description
1 polymer ?
#
loop_
_entity_poly.entity_id
_entity_poly.type
_entity_poly.pdbx_seq_one_letter_code
_entity_poly.pdbx_strand_id
1 'polypeptide(L)' 'PDLGDRDVLLRVRATTICGGDLHIFRGKHPAAPLPVAIGHEVAGEV' A
#
# COMPACT_ATOMS: atom_id res chain seq x y z
N PRO A 1 16.08 1.81 -0.14
CA PRO A 1 16.14 0.65 -1.06
C PRO A 1 16.79 1.10 -2.35
N ASP A 2 17.50 0.22 -3.03
CA ASP A 2 17.99 0.53 -4.38
C ASP A 2 16.79 0.55 -5.33
N LEU A 3 16.75 1.54 -6.23
CA LEU A 3 15.66 1.74 -7.19
C LEU A 3 16.14 1.29 -8.57
N GLY A 4 15.34 0.51 -9.28
CA GLY A 4 15.59 0.15 -10.68
C GLY A 4 15.16 1.26 -11.65
N ASP A 5 15.57 1.13 -12.91
CA ASP A 5 15.35 2.13 -13.97
C ASP A 5 13.88 2.49 -14.23
N ARG A 6 12.93 1.66 -13.76
CA ARG A 6 11.48 1.86 -13.95
C ARG A 6 10.73 2.07 -12.64
N ASP A 7 11.44 2.13 -11.51
CA ASP A 7 10.82 2.38 -10.22
C ASP A 7 10.54 3.87 -10.06
N VAL A 8 9.46 4.19 -9.35
CA VAL A 8 9.12 5.55 -8.96
C VAL A 8 9.07 5.61 -7.44
N LEU A 9 9.88 6.49 -6.86
CA LEU A 9 9.76 6.81 -5.45
C LEU A 9 8.72 7.91 -5.28
N LEU A 10 7.63 7.60 -4.59
CA LEU A 10 6.55 8.54 -4.30
C LEU A 10 6.57 8.93 -2.81
N ARG A 11 6.57 10.22 -2.51
CA ARG A 11 6.21 10.74 -1.18
C ARG A 11 4.69 10.80 -1.06
N VAL A 12 4.13 9.86 -0.31
CA VAL A 12 2.69 9.84 0.00
C VAL A 12 2.32 11.06 0.86
N ARG A 13 1.32 11.83 0.41
CA ARG A 13 0.77 12.99 1.13
C ARG A 13 -0.59 12.69 1.75
N ALA A 14 -1.38 11.86 1.09
CA ALA A 14 -2.70 11.43 1.55
C ALA A 14 -2.99 10.00 1.07
N THR A 15 -3.83 9.30 1.82
CA THR A 15 -4.37 7.98 1.46
C THR A 15 -5.72 7.78 2.13
N THR A 16 -6.59 7.00 1.50
CA THR A 16 -7.90 6.61 2.04
C THR A 16 -7.88 5.16 2.52
N ILE A 17 -8.86 4.80 3.34
CA ILE A 17 -9.03 3.43 3.86
C ILE A 17 -10.32 2.87 3.28
N CYS A 18 -10.24 1.71 2.64
CA CYS A 18 -11.41 0.99 2.15
C CYS A 18 -11.71 -0.24 3.01
N GLY A 19 -12.83 -0.91 2.74
CA GLY A 19 -13.19 -2.15 3.44
C GLY A 19 -12.16 -3.27 3.26
N GLY A 20 -11.53 -3.35 2.08
CA GLY A 20 -10.48 -4.31 1.76
C GLY A 20 -9.27 -4.20 2.68
N ASP A 21 -8.83 -2.98 2.98
CA ASP A 21 -7.71 -2.72 3.90
C ASP A 21 -8.00 -3.29 5.30
N LEU A 22 -9.25 -3.19 5.77
CA LEU A 22 -9.68 -3.76 7.05
C LEU A 22 -9.69 -5.30 7.03
N HIS A 23 -10.00 -5.91 5.89
CA HIS A 23 -9.88 -7.37 5.74
C HIS A 23 -8.42 -7.83 5.80
N ILE A 24 -7.50 -7.08 5.18
CA ILE A 24 -6.04 -7.34 5.24
C ILE A 24 -5.54 -7.17 6.68
N PHE A 25 -5.87 -6.06 7.33
CA PHE A 25 -5.48 -5.77 8.72
C PHE A 25 -5.90 -6.87 9.69
N ARG A 26 -7.05 -7.51 9.46
CA ARG A 26 -7.57 -8.63 10.27
C ARG A 26 -7.03 -10.01 9.85
N GLY A 27 -6.12 -10.08 8.88
CA GLY A 27 -5.57 -11.33 8.35
C GLY A 27 -6.60 -12.19 7.58
N LYS A 28 -7.66 -11.58 7.05
CA LYS A 28 -8.76 -12.27 6.36
C LYS A 28 -8.68 -12.21 4.84
N HIS A 29 -7.76 -11.40 4.30
CA HIS A 29 -7.61 -11.24 2.86
C HIS A 29 -6.67 -12.31 2.29
N PRO A 30 -7.14 -13.28 1.49
CA PRO A 30 -6.36 -14.46 1.10
C PRO A 30 -5.15 -14.13 0.22
N ALA A 31 -5.21 -13.02 -0.52
CA ALA A 31 -4.13 -12.60 -1.42
C ALA A 31 -3.11 -11.63 -0.77
N ALA A 32 -3.25 -11.29 0.51
CA ALA A 32 -2.39 -10.32 1.18
C ALA A 32 -1.95 -10.84 2.57
N PRO A 33 -0.98 -11.77 2.61
CA PRO A 33 -0.47 -12.32 3.86
C PRO A 33 0.29 -11.26 4.67
N LEU A 34 0.20 -11.36 6.00
CA LEU A 34 0.91 -10.45 6.91
C LEU A 34 2.35 -10.95 7.21
N PRO A 35 3.33 -10.05 7.40
CA PRO A 35 3.21 -8.58 7.33
C PRO A 35 3.24 -8.05 5.89
N VAL A 36 2.43 -7.01 5.62
CA VAL A 36 2.42 -6.29 4.35
C VAL A 36 2.09 -4.81 4.60
N ALA A 37 2.58 -3.92 3.73
CA ALA A 37 2.11 -2.54 3.70
C ALA A 37 0.66 -2.50 3.17
N ILE A 38 -0.26 -1.96 3.96
CA ILE A 38 -1.69 -1.86 3.62
C ILE A 38 -1.97 -0.49 3.00
N GLY A 39 -2.95 -0.42 2.10
CA GLY A 39 -3.39 0.79 1.43
C GLY A 39 -3.08 0.76 -0.06
N HIS A 40 -4.10 1.05 -0.87
CA HIS A 40 -4.02 1.04 -2.34
C HIS A 40 -4.66 2.28 -2.97
N GLU A 41 -5.10 3.23 -2.15
CA GLU A 41 -5.71 4.48 -2.58
C GLU A 41 -4.85 5.64 -2.08
N VAL A 42 -3.87 6.08 -2.89
CA VAL A 42 -2.83 7.06 -2.46
C VAL A 42 -2.72 8.26 -3.40
N ALA A 43 -2.36 9.41 -2.84
CA ALA A 43 -1.98 10.62 -3.57
C ALA A 43 -0.68 11.20 -2.97
N GLY A 44 0.20 11.72 -3.82
CA GLY A 44 1.52 12.18 -3.41
C GLY A 44 2.28 12.89 -4.52
N GLU A 45 3.57 13.06 -4.31
CA GLU A 45 4.53 13.69 -5.23
C GLU A 45 5.72 12.76 -5.47
N VAL A 46 6.30 12.81 -6.68
CA VAL A 46 7.53 12.10 -7.04
C VAL A 46 8.74 12.85 -6.51
#